data_AF-A0A8J6XUR6-F1
#
_entry.id   AF-A0A8J6XUR6-F1
#
_cell.length_a   1.000
_cell.length_b   1.000
_cell.length_c   1.000
_cell.angle_alpha   90.00
_cell.angle_beta   90.00
_cell.angle_gamma   90.00
#
_symmetry.space_group_name_H-M   'P 1'
#
loop_
_entity.id
_entity.type
_entity.pdbx_description
1 polymer ?
#
loop_
_entity_poly.entity_id
_entity_poly.type
_entity_poly.pdbx_seq_one_letter_code
_entity_poly.pdbx_strand_id
1 'polypeptide(L)'
;MTAAAMKQETREKIRSRVEDKLRPLTLPNFITMLRMAMVPFFVLAVANKDYRIALWIFIIAGLTDALDGYLARLMDMESLIGAYLDPIADKLLLTVAYIALTFP
;
A
#
# COMPACT_ATOMS: atom_id res chain seq x y z
N MET A 1 9.46 38.45 24.11
CA MET A 1 8.51 37.42 23.63
C MET A 1 8.10 36.55 24.81
N THR A 2 6.84 36.14 24.93
CA THR A 2 6.32 35.41 26.10
C THR A 2 6.38 33.89 25.92
N ALA A 3 6.51 33.15 27.03
CA ALA A 3 6.60 31.69 27.02
C ALA A 3 5.36 30.99 26.41
N ALA A 4 4.20 31.65 26.40
CA ALA A 4 3.00 31.16 25.73
C ALA A 4 3.19 31.02 24.21
N ALA A 5 3.79 32.02 23.56
CA ALA A 5 4.00 32.02 22.10
C ALA A 5 4.96 30.89 21.67
N MET A 6 6.08 30.72 22.38
CA MET A 6 7.04 29.64 22.11
C MET A 6 6.41 28.24 22.25
N LYS A 7 5.44 28.10 23.18
CA LYS A 7 4.69 26.86 23.40
C LYS A 7 3.59 26.61 22.35
N GLN A 8 3.08 27.67 21.70
CA GLN A 8 2.18 27.57 20.54
C GLN A 8 2.94 27.19 19.27
N GLU A 9 4.03 27.90 18.94
CA GLU A 9 4.86 27.63 17.76
C GLU A 9 5.40 26.18 17.76
N THR A 10 5.82 25.69 18.93
CA THR A 10 6.24 24.29 19.10
C THR A 10 5.09 23.30 18.83
N ARG A 11 3.86 23.63 19.24
CA ARG A 11 2.68 22.78 18.97
C ARG A 11 2.31 22.78 17.49
N GLU A 12 2.41 23.90 16.79
CA GLU A 12 2.12 23.97 15.34
C GLU A 12 3.19 23.23 14.51
N LYS A 13 4.47 23.33 14.88
CA LYS A 13 5.55 22.53 14.26
C LYS A 13 5.42 21.02 14.50
N ILE A 14 4.85 20.61 15.64
CA ILE A 14 4.52 19.20 15.89
C ILE A 14 3.29 18.78 15.07
N ARG A 15 2.22 19.60 15.08
CA ARG A 15 0.97 19.30 14.37
C ARG A 15 1.18 19.16 12.86
N SER A 16 1.89 20.09 12.23
CA SER A 16 2.21 20.03 10.80
C SER A 16 3.01 18.78 10.43
N ARG A 17 4.05 18.43 11.18
CA ARG A 17 4.79 17.16 10.98
C ARG A 17 3.91 15.92 11.13
N VAL A 18 2.94 15.93 12.05
CA VAL A 18 2.00 14.82 12.25
C VAL A 18 0.99 14.75 11.10
N GLU A 19 0.45 15.88 10.65
CA GLU A 19 -0.44 15.96 9.49
C GLU A 19 0.28 15.53 8.20
N ASP A 20 1.55 15.90 8.01
CA ASP A 20 2.39 15.43 6.91
C ASP A 20 2.63 13.92 6.95
N LYS A 21 2.93 13.34 8.13
CA LYS A 21 3.11 11.89 8.30
C LYS A 21 1.80 11.09 8.26
N LEU A 22 0.65 11.77 8.27
CA LEU A 22 -0.70 11.20 8.13
C LEU A 22 -1.31 11.40 6.72
N ARG A 23 -0.63 12.05 5.77
CA ARG A 23 -1.17 12.28 4.41
C ARG A 23 -1.54 10.95 3.73
N PRO A 24 -2.82 10.71 3.38
CA PRO A 24 -3.23 9.48 2.69
C PRO A 24 -2.84 9.49 1.20
N LEU A 25 -2.54 10.66 0.63
CA LEU A 25 -2.07 10.82 -0.74
C LEU A 25 -0.53 10.85 -0.78
N THR A 26 0.08 9.73 -0.41
CA THR A 26 1.48 9.43 -0.70
C THR A 26 1.57 8.52 -1.93
N LEU A 27 2.71 8.56 -2.64
CA LEU A 27 2.89 7.80 -3.88
C LEU A 27 2.65 6.29 -3.71
N PRO A 28 3.13 5.62 -2.64
CA PRO A 28 2.85 4.21 -2.40
C PRO A 28 1.35 3.89 -2.30
N ASN A 29 0.58 4.69 -1.55
CA ASN A 29 -0.84 4.41 -1.34
C ASN A 29 -1.68 4.53 -2.63
N PHE A 30 -1.26 5.35 -3.61
CA PHE A 30 -1.87 5.35 -4.93
C PHE A 30 -1.64 4.03 -5.68
N ILE A 31 -0.44 3.46 -5.54
CA ILE A 31 -0.07 2.19 -6.16
C ILE A 31 -0.75 1.02 -5.42
N THR A 32 -0.89 1.06 -4.09
CA THR A 32 -1.69 0.09 -3.32
C THR A 32 -3.16 0.11 -3.72
N MET A 33 -3.75 1.30 -3.98
CA MET A 33 -5.11 1.39 -4.54
C MET A 33 -5.21 0.80 -5.95
N LEU A 34 -4.22 1.04 -6.82
CA LEU A 34 -4.16 0.43 -8.16
C LEU A 34 -4.11 -1.11 -8.06
N ARG A 35 -3.27 -1.65 -7.16
CA ARG A 35 -3.17 -3.08 -6.87
C ARG A 35 -4.50 -3.66 -6.39
N MET A 36 -5.20 -2.97 -5.50
CA MET A 36 -6.53 -3.36 -5.01
C MET A 36 -7.57 -3.39 -6.14
N ALA A 37 -7.48 -2.46 -7.11
CA ALA A 37 -8.31 -2.48 -8.31
C ALA A 37 -7.96 -3.63 -9.28
N MET A 38 -6.74 -4.18 -9.26
CA MET A 38 -6.35 -5.33 -10.10
C MET A 38 -6.90 -6.68 -9.60
N VAL A 39 -7.17 -6.83 -8.30
CA VAL A 39 -7.70 -8.06 -7.69
C VAL A 39 -8.97 -8.60 -8.39
N PRO A 40 -10.04 -7.83 -8.64
CA PRO A 40 -11.22 -8.35 -9.36
C PRO A 40 -10.92 -8.82 -10.78
N PHE A 41 -9.95 -8.22 -11.49
CA PHE A 41 -9.54 -8.69 -12.82
C PHE A 41 -8.77 -10.01 -12.76
N PHE A 42 -7.95 -10.23 -11.71
CA PHE A 42 -7.34 -11.53 -11.46
C PHE A 42 -8.40 -12.62 -11.24
N VAL A 43 -9.38 -12.35 -10.38
CA VAL A 43 -10.49 -13.30 -10.11
C VAL A 43 -11.29 -13.60 -11.38
N LEU A 44 -11.58 -12.60 -12.21
CA LEU A 44 -12.23 -12.79 -13.51
C LEU A 44 -11.38 -13.62 -14.48
N ALA A 45 -10.07 -13.41 -14.55
CA ALA A 45 -9.19 -14.20 -15.41
C ALA A 45 -9.11 -15.67 -14.98
N VAL A 46 -9.04 -15.95 -13.68
CA VAL A 46 -9.10 -17.32 -13.13
C VAL A 46 -10.46 -17.97 -13.40
N ALA A 47 -11.57 -17.25 -13.18
CA ALA A 47 -12.92 -17.76 -13.40
C ALA A 47 -13.20 -18.14 -14.87
N ASN A 48 -12.62 -17.41 -15.83
CA ASN A 48 -12.67 -17.74 -17.26
C ASN A 48 -11.67 -18.83 -17.68
N LYS A 49 -10.93 -19.43 -16.73
CA LYS A 49 -9.84 -20.40 -16.94
C LYS A 49 -8.70 -19.88 -17.83
N ASP A 50 -8.56 -18.55 -17.92
CA ASP A 50 -7.52 -17.91 -18.73
C ASP A 50 -6.25 -17.67 -17.89
N TYR A 51 -5.67 -18.78 -17.42
CA TYR A 51 -4.58 -18.81 -16.43
C TYR A 51 -3.34 -18.02 -16.87
N ARG A 52 -3.13 -17.81 -18.18
CA ARG A 52 -2.05 -16.94 -18.70
C ARG A 52 -2.27 -15.47 -18.37
N ILE A 53 -3.50 -14.98 -18.50
CA ILE A 53 -3.86 -13.61 -18.12
C ILE A 53 -3.81 -13.47 -16.59
N ALA A 54 -4.33 -14.46 -15.86
CA ALA A 54 -4.27 -14.47 -14.41
C ALA A 54 -2.82 -14.40 -13.88
N LEU A 55 -1.90 -15.19 -14.46
CA LEU A 55 -0.48 -15.17 -14.09
C LEU A 55 0.17 -13.81 -14.34
N TRP A 56 -0.11 -13.15 -15.47
CA TRP A 56 0.41 -11.80 -15.72
C TRP A 56 -0.14 -10.75 -14.76
N ILE A 57 -1.45 -10.78 -14.45
CA ILE A 57 -2.04 -9.88 -13.45
C ILE A 57 -1.40 -10.12 -12.07
N PHE A 58 -1.19 -11.38 -11.67
CA PHE A 58 -0.55 -11.74 -10.41
C PHE A 58 0.90 -11.27 -10.32
N ILE A 59 1.71 -11.51 -11.36
CA ILE A 59 3.10 -11.05 -11.42
C ILE A 59 3.17 -9.53 -11.33
N ILE A 60 2.34 -8.81 -12.11
CA ILE A 60 2.34 -7.34 -12.09
C ILE A 60 1.87 -6.85 -10.70
N ALA A 61 0.81 -7.41 -10.12
CA ALA A 61 0.31 -6.99 -8.81
C ALA A 61 1.33 -7.19 -7.67
N GLY A 62 2.07 -8.30 -7.67
CA GLY A 62 3.13 -8.57 -6.68
C GLY A 62 4.41 -7.75 -6.92
N LEU A 63 4.79 -7.50 -8.17
CA LEU A 63 5.87 -6.56 -8.48
C LEU A 63 5.50 -5.14 -8.02
N THR A 64 4.23 -4.77 -8.20
CA THR A 64 3.55 -3.54 -7.76
C THR A 64 3.17 -3.61 -6.27
N ASP A 65 3.91 -4.39 -5.49
CA ASP A 65 3.92 -4.45 -4.01
C ASP A 65 5.37 -4.30 -3.51
N ALA A 66 6.25 -5.14 -4.04
CA ALA A 66 7.69 -5.04 -3.82
C ALA A 66 8.25 -3.64 -4.19
N LEU A 67 7.71 -3.01 -5.24
CA LEU A 67 8.12 -1.66 -5.65
C LEU A 67 7.69 -0.58 -4.64
N ASP A 68 6.49 -0.69 -4.05
CA ASP A 68 5.93 0.32 -3.14
C ASP A 68 6.61 0.28 -1.78
N GLY A 69 6.71 -0.91 -1.20
CA GLY A 69 7.45 -1.11 0.05
C GLY A 69 8.93 -0.71 -0.10
N TYR A 70 9.51 -0.84 -1.29
CA TYR A 70 10.87 -0.38 -1.60
C TYR A 70 10.95 1.14 -1.76
N LEU A 71 10.03 1.77 -2.49
CA LEU A 71 9.95 3.24 -2.64
C LEU A 71 9.70 3.95 -1.31
N ALA A 72 8.84 3.39 -0.44
CA ALA A 72 8.60 3.90 0.91
C ALA A 72 9.89 3.93 1.74
N ARG A 73 10.66 2.84 1.73
CA ARG A 73 11.96 2.71 2.40
C ARG A 73 13.05 3.61 1.79
N LEU A 74 13.02 3.83 0.47
CA LEU A 74 14.03 4.63 -0.23
C LEU A 74 13.84 6.15 -0.07
N MET A 75 12.62 6.62 0.20
CA MET A 75 12.30 8.05 0.31
C MET A 75 12.20 8.59 1.75
N ASP A 76 12.41 7.75 2.77
CA ASP A 76 12.25 8.10 4.21
C ASP A 76 10.84 8.64 4.58
N MET A 77 9.86 8.44 3.68
CA MET A 77 8.46 8.85 3.85
C MET A 77 7.59 7.70 4.38
N GLU A 78 8.10 6.94 5.35
CA GLU A 78 7.35 5.86 5.99
C GLU A 78 6.13 6.41 6.77
N SER A 79 4.96 6.39 6.14
CA SER A 79 3.70 6.65 6.86
C SER A 79 3.36 5.47 7.77
N LEU A 80 2.82 5.79 8.96
CA LEU A 80 2.39 4.77 9.93
C LEU A 80 1.29 3.84 9.39
N ILE A 81 0.55 4.29 8.37
CA ILE A 81 -0.49 3.50 7.70
C ILE A 81 0.15 2.52 6.71
N GLY A 82 1.09 2.97 5.87
CA GLY A 82 1.79 2.12 4.90
C GLY A 82 2.54 0.96 5.55
N ALA A 83 3.26 1.22 6.65
CA ALA A 83 4.01 0.19 7.39
C ALA A 83 3.14 -0.94 7.98
N TYR A 84 1.83 -0.69 8.20
CA TYR A 84 0.86 -1.71 8.58
C TYR A 84 0.14 -2.33 7.36
N LEU A 85 0.14 -1.66 6.21
CA LEU A 85 -0.57 -2.10 5.01
C LEU A 85 0.26 -3.10 4.19
N ASP A 86 1.59 -2.91 4.07
CA ASP A 86 2.54 -3.86 3.46
C ASP A 86 2.33 -5.30 3.98
N PRO A 87 2.42 -5.59 5.30
CA PRO A 87 2.31 -6.97 5.82
C PRO A 87 0.89 -7.54 5.82
N ILE A 88 -0.12 -6.72 5.53
CA ILE A 88 -1.51 -7.16 5.33
C ILE A 88 -1.71 -7.54 3.86
N ALA A 89 -1.23 -6.71 2.92
CA ALA A 89 -1.36 -6.95 1.50
C ALA A 89 -0.61 -8.20 1.03
N ASP A 90 0.64 -8.39 1.48
CA ASP A 90 1.46 -9.56 1.20
C ASP A 90 0.76 -10.87 1.64
N LYS A 91 0.22 -10.90 2.86
CA LYS A 91 -0.59 -12.02 3.36
C LYS A 91 -1.89 -12.24 2.59
N LEU A 92 -2.56 -11.16 2.16
CA LEU A 92 -3.77 -11.24 1.34
C LEU A 92 -3.47 -11.88 -0.02
N LEU A 93 -2.41 -11.42 -0.69
CA LEU A 93 -1.95 -11.93 -1.98
C LEU A 93 -1.62 -13.43 -1.88
N LEU A 94 -0.84 -13.82 -0.87
CA LEU A 94 -0.47 -15.21 -0.60
C LEU A 94 -1.70 -16.09 -0.33
N THR A 95 -2.63 -15.63 0.50
CA THR A 95 -3.83 -16.40 0.89
C THR A 95 -4.81 -16.56 -0.30
N VAL A 96 -5.04 -15.49 -1.06
CA VAL A 96 -5.92 -15.50 -2.24
C VAL A 96 -5.33 -16.39 -3.33
N ALA A 97 -4.02 -16.32 -3.58
CA ALA A 97 -3.34 -17.21 -4.54
C ALA A 97 -3.46 -18.69 -4.12
N TYR A 98 -3.28 -19.00 -2.83
CA TYR A 98 -3.42 -20.36 -2.33
C TYR A 98 -4.83 -20.91 -2.54
N ILE A 99 -5.87 -20.14 -2.19
CA ILE A 99 -7.27 -20.55 -2.35
C ILE A 99 -7.62 -20.69 -3.84
N ALA A 100 -7.22 -19.72 -4.68
CA ALA A 100 -7.55 -19.68 -6.11
C ALA A 100 -6.83 -20.76 -6.95
N LEU A 101 -5.68 -21.29 -6.50
CA LEU A 101 -5.05 -22.47 -7.11
C LEU A 101 -5.49 -23.81 -6.48
N THR A 102 -6.06 -23.79 -5.27
CA THR A 102 -6.53 -25.03 -4.60
C THR A 102 -7.95 -25.43 -5.04
N PHE A 103 -8.78 -24.48 -5.46
CA PHE A 103 -10.11 -24.77 -6.03
C PHE A 103 -10.03 -25.07 -7.56
N PRO A 104 -10.70 -26.14 -8.06
CA PRO A 104 -10.64 -26.61 -9.46
C PRO A 104 -11.63 -25.96 -10.45
#